data_AF-A0A3L7SWR9-F1
#
_entry.id   AF-A0A3L7SWR9-F1
#
_cell.length_a   1.000
_cell.length_b   1.000
_cell.length_c   1.000
_cell.angle_alpha   90.00
_cell.angle_beta   90.00
_cell.angle_gamma   90.00
#
_symmetry.space_group_name_H-M   'P 1'
#
loop_
_entity.id
_entity.type
_entity.pdbx_description
1 polymer ?
#
loop_
_entity_poly.entity_id
_entity_poly.type
_entity_poly.pdbx_seq_one_letter_code
_entity_poly.pdbx_strand_id
1 'polypeptide(L)'
;MGMEIEVKVAGLGWNKISGAMAKFEPKGTIRMADGQLTFPDEEPPTDWKELRIALPAGMVTIRKTPTGATLVTWGNVSQELIQQRDLFAKMLEE
;
A
#
# COMPACT_ATOMS: atom_id res chain seq x y z
N MET A 1 19.32 -11.28 -5.26
CA MET A 1 18.68 -11.21 -3.94
C MET A 1 17.75 -10.02 -3.95
N GLY A 2 16.44 -10.23 -3.77
CA GLY A 2 15.48 -9.12 -3.69
C GLY A 2 15.65 -8.43 -2.35
N MET A 3 15.75 -7.10 -2.34
CA MET A 3 15.71 -6.33 -1.10
C MET A 3 14.25 -6.09 -0.76
N GLU A 4 13.83 -6.54 0.41
CA GLU A 4 12.52 -6.22 0.97
C GLU A 4 12.71 -5.07 1.94
N ILE A 5 11.82 -4.08 1.85
CA ILE A 5 11.80 -2.97 2.80
C ILE A 5 10.40 -2.88 3.37
N GLU A 6 10.35 -2.80 4.70
CA GLU A 6 9.12 -2.90 5.49
C GLU A 6 8.92 -1.65 6.35
N VAL A 7 7.70 -1.13 6.38
CA VAL A 7 7.26 -0.10 7.34
C VAL A 7 5.98 -0.56 8.02
N LYS A 8 5.94 -0.47 9.35
CA LYS A 8 4.76 -0.84 10.15
C LYS A 8 3.88 0.38 10.37
N VAL A 9 2.58 0.20 10.22
CA VAL A 9 1.55 1.21 10.50
C VAL A 9 0.52 0.64 11.46
N ALA A 10 -0.10 1.46 12.32
CA ALA A 10 -1.11 1.03 13.30
C ALA A 10 -2.53 1.33 12.80
N GLY A 11 -3.50 0.46 13.12
CA GLY A 11 -4.93 0.71 12.92
C GLY A 11 -5.32 1.04 11.46
N LEU A 12 -5.41 0.02 10.60
CA LEU A 12 -5.61 0.22 9.17
C LEU A 12 -7.00 -0.25 8.68
N GLY A 13 -7.69 0.65 7.97
CA GLY A 13 -8.94 0.37 7.26
C GLY A 13 -8.92 0.96 5.84
N TRP A 14 -9.79 0.47 4.96
CA TRP A 14 -9.79 0.84 3.55
C TRP A 14 -9.92 2.35 3.31
N ASN A 15 -10.81 3.04 4.02
CA ASN A 15 -11.00 4.49 3.89
C ASN A 15 -9.70 5.30 4.09
N LYS A 16 -8.83 4.83 5.00
CA LYS A 16 -7.53 5.47 5.25
C LYS A 16 -6.57 5.25 4.08
N ILE A 17 -6.55 4.02 3.55
CA ILE A 17 -5.76 3.63 2.39
C ILE A 17 -6.19 4.42 1.16
N SER A 18 -7.49 4.42 0.82
CA SER A 18 -8.03 5.11 -0.34
C SER A 18 -7.83 6.63 -0.27
N GLY A 19 -8.02 7.22 0.91
CA GLY A 19 -7.74 8.64 1.17
C GLY A 19 -6.27 8.98 0.99
N ALA A 20 -5.35 8.16 1.50
CA ALA A 20 -3.91 8.38 1.33
C ALA A 20 -3.45 8.20 -0.13
N MET A 21 -3.98 7.21 -0.86
CA MET A 21 -3.68 7.01 -2.29
C MET A 21 -4.11 8.20 -3.16
N ALA A 22 -5.22 8.84 -2.78
CA ALA A 22 -5.74 10.02 -3.48
C ALA A 22 -4.85 11.26 -3.36
N LYS A 23 -3.88 11.29 -2.43
CA LYS A 23 -2.93 12.40 -2.25
C LYS A 23 -1.73 12.36 -3.22
N PHE A 24 -1.57 11.29 -4.00
CA PHE A 24 -0.50 11.16 -4.99
C PHE A 24 -0.93 11.70 -6.35
N GLU A 25 0.04 12.16 -7.15
CA GLU A 25 -0.17 12.58 -8.54
C GLU A 25 0.80 11.80 -9.47
N PRO A 26 0.31 10.97 -10.41
CA PRO A 26 -1.10 10.56 -10.56
C PRO A 26 -1.62 9.80 -9.33
N LYS A 27 -2.95 9.79 -9.16
CA LYS A 27 -3.63 9.10 -8.06
C LYS A 27 -3.21 7.62 -7.97
N GLY A 28 -2.91 7.16 -6.76
CA GLY A 28 -2.65 5.76 -6.48
C GLY A 28 -3.88 4.89 -6.71
N THR A 29 -3.68 3.65 -7.15
CA THR A 29 -4.78 2.73 -7.51
C THR A 29 -4.58 1.36 -6.89
N ILE A 30 -5.65 0.73 -6.41
CA ILE A 30 -5.61 -0.69 -6.09
C ILE A 30 -5.53 -1.50 -7.37
N ARG A 31 -4.69 -2.55 -7.35
CA ARG A 31 -4.52 -3.48 -8.46
C ARG A 31 -4.93 -4.89 -8.09
N MET A 32 -4.73 -5.26 -6.83
CA MET A 32 -5.05 -6.59 -6.34
C MET A 32 -5.49 -6.55 -4.87
N ALA A 33 -6.40 -7.46 -4.51
CA ALA A 33 -6.76 -7.80 -3.14
C ALA A 33 -6.67 -9.32 -2.98
N ASP A 34 -5.96 -9.79 -1.97
CA ASP A 34 -5.76 -11.20 -1.62
C ASP A 34 -5.37 -12.09 -2.81
N GLY A 35 -4.50 -11.57 -3.67
CA GLY A 35 -4.00 -12.27 -4.86
C GLY A 35 -4.95 -12.25 -6.07
N GLN A 36 -6.13 -11.64 -5.95
CA GLN A 36 -7.08 -11.45 -7.05
C GLN A 36 -6.95 -10.03 -7.64
N LEU A 37 -7.11 -9.90 -8.95
CA LEU A 37 -7.17 -8.58 -9.59
C LEU A 37 -8.47 -7.88 -9.18
N THR A 38 -8.38 -6.57 -8.96
CA THR A 38 -9.53 -5.73 -8.59
C THR A 38 -9.68 -4.61 -9.60
N PHE A 39 -10.90 -4.05 -9.68
CA PHE A 39 -11.06 -2.79 -10.39
C PHE A 39 -10.43 -1.63 -9.59
N PRO A 40 -9.95 -0.56 -10.24
CA PRO A 40 -9.30 0.56 -9.55
C PRO A 40 -10.18 1.28 -8.52
N ASP A 41 -11.50 1.26 -8.73
CA ASP A 41 -12.49 1.95 -7.88
C ASP A 41 -13.27 0.98 -6.98
N GLU A 42 -12.91 -0.30 -6.98
CA GLU A 42 -13.55 -1.32 -6.16
C GLU A 42 -13.00 -1.31 -4.73
N GLU A 43 -13.92 -1.33 -3.77
CA GLU A 43 -13.57 -1.48 -2.36
C GLU A 43 -13.29 -2.96 -2.04
N PRO A 44 -12.12 -3.29 -1.44
CA PRO A 44 -11.80 -4.65 -1.05
C PRO A 44 -12.67 -5.13 0.12
N PRO A 45 -12.85 -6.46 0.29
CA PRO A 45 -13.58 -7.05 1.41
C PRO A 45 -13.05 -6.59 2.77
N THR A 46 -13.90 -6.36 3.77
CA THR A 46 -13.46 -5.80 5.08
C THR A 46 -12.42 -6.65 5.80
N ASP A 47 -12.38 -7.95 5.52
CA ASP A 47 -11.48 -8.96 6.05
C ASP A 47 -10.24 -9.24 5.18
N TRP A 48 -9.94 -8.36 4.21
CA TRP A 48 -8.75 -8.47 3.37
C TRP A 48 -7.47 -8.63 4.20
N LYS A 49 -6.51 -9.38 3.66
CA LYS A 49 -5.21 -9.65 4.32
C LYS A 49 -4.05 -9.01 3.59
N GLU A 50 -4.10 -8.97 2.27
CA GLU A 50 -3.08 -8.36 1.44
C GLU A 50 -3.70 -7.49 0.34
N LEU A 51 -3.24 -6.26 0.19
CA LEU A 51 -3.60 -5.37 -0.92
C LEU A 51 -2.35 -4.99 -1.70
N ARG A 52 -2.45 -4.87 -3.03
CA ARG A 52 -1.39 -4.31 -3.87
C ARG A 52 -1.84 -3.01 -4.48
N ILE A 53 -1.09 -1.97 -4.16
CA ILE A 53 -1.34 -0.60 -4.55
C ILE A 53 -0.28 -0.15 -5.55
N ALA A 54 -0.71 0.42 -6.66
CA ALA A 54 0.15 1.16 -7.57
C ALA A 54 0.23 2.61 -7.11
N LEU A 55 1.42 3.05 -6.71
CA LEU A 55 1.80 4.45 -6.57
C LEU A 55 2.54 4.92 -7.85
N PRO A 56 2.72 6.23 -8.06
CA PRO A 56 3.45 6.74 -9.23
C PRO A 56 4.83 6.11 -9.43
N ALA A 57 5.59 5.92 -8.36
CA ALA A 57 6.94 5.36 -8.41
C ALA A 57 6.99 3.82 -8.44
N GLY A 58 5.84 3.14 -8.31
CA GLY A 58 5.75 1.68 -8.40
C GLY A 58 4.78 1.03 -7.42
N MET A 59 4.94 -0.28 -7.25
CA MET A 59 4.00 -1.11 -6.48
C MET A 59 4.39 -1.21 -5.01
N VAL A 60 3.41 -1.02 -4.13
CA VAL A 60 3.50 -1.26 -2.68
C VAL A 60 2.48 -2.32 -2.31
N THR A 61 2.92 -3.34 -1.56
CA THR A 61 2.05 -4.36 -0.97
C THR A 61 1.74 -3.97 0.46
N ILE A 62 0.46 -3.91 0.84
CA ILE A 62 0.01 -3.71 2.22
C ILE A 62 -0.40 -5.07 2.76
N ARG A 63 0.23 -5.53 3.84
CA ARG A 63 -0.14 -6.75 4.56
C ARG A 63 -0.75 -6.39 5.89
N LYS A 64 -2.01 -6.73 6.10
CA LYS A 64 -2.71 -6.52 7.37
C LYS A 64 -2.06 -7.40 8.44
N THR A 65 -1.87 -6.83 9.62
CA THR A 65 -1.38 -7.52 10.81
C THR A 65 -2.36 -7.31 11.95
N PRO A 66 -2.33 -8.11 13.03
CA PRO A 66 -3.24 -7.93 14.16
C PRO A 66 -3.18 -6.53 14.80
N THR A 67 -2.05 -5.85 14.68
CA THR A 67 -1.83 -4.51 15.28
C THR A 67 -1.85 -3.38 14.25
N GLY A 68 -2.08 -3.67 12.96
CA GLY A 68 -2.10 -2.67 11.90
C GLY A 68 -1.74 -3.25 10.53
N ALA A 69 -0.64 -2.81 9.91
CA ALA A 69 -0.17 -3.37 8.65
C ALA A 69 1.34 -3.18 8.43
N THR A 70 1.89 -3.95 7.50
CA THR A 70 3.24 -3.80 6.97
C THR A 70 3.17 -3.40 5.50
N LEU A 71 3.90 -2.35 5.10
CA LEU A 71 4.07 -1.95 3.71
C LEU A 71 5.36 -2.55 3.16
N VAL A 72 5.25 -3.35 2.12
CA VAL A 72 6.36 -4.09 1.49
C VAL A 72 6.54 -3.63 0.04
N THR A 73 7.77 -3.31 -0.32
CA THR A 73 8.21 -3.15 -1.71
C THR A 73 9.17 -4.28 -2.08
N TRP A 74 9.01 -4.85 -3.27
CA TRP A 74 9.74 -6.05 -3.70
C TRP A 74 10.86 -5.73 -4.68
N GLY A 75 12.03 -6.33 -4.46
CA GLY A 75 13.14 -6.30 -5.43
C GLY A 75 14.08 -5.11 -5.26
N ASN A 76 14.83 -4.78 -6.32
CA ASN A 76 15.68 -3.60 -6.31
C ASN A 76 14.85 -2.37 -6.72
N VAL A 77 14.34 -1.65 -5.73
CA VAL A 77 13.44 -0.52 -5.95
C VAL A 77 14.19 0.81 -5.97
N SER A 78 13.67 1.79 -6.72
CA SER A 78 14.24 3.14 -6.77
C SER A 78 14.12 3.83 -5.41
N GLN A 79 15.03 4.79 -5.15
CA GLN A 79 14.93 5.66 -3.97
C GLN A 79 13.61 6.44 -3.94
N GLU A 80 13.07 6.78 -5.11
CA GLU A 80 11.77 7.43 -5.24
C GLU A 80 10.62 6.57 -4.72
N LEU A 81 10.60 5.26 -5.04
CA LEU A 81 9.58 4.34 -4.51
C LEU A 81 9.71 4.17 -2.99
N ILE A 82 10.94 4.15 -2.47
CA ILE A 82 11.20 4.13 -1.02
C ILE A 82 10.58 5.37 -0.37
N GLN A 83 10.87 6.56 -0.91
CA GLN A 83 10.33 7.82 -0.39
C GLN A 83 8.81 7.88 -0.47
N GLN A 84 8.21 7.47 -1.59
CA GLN A 84 6.75 7.44 -1.74
C GLN A 84 6.09 6.44 -0.79
N ARG A 85 6.68 5.26 -0.58
CA ARG A 85 6.20 4.28 0.41
C ARG A 85 6.25 4.87 1.82
N ASP A 86 7.35 5.51 2.21
CA ASP A 86 7.50 6.09 3.55
C ASP A 86 6.54 7.25 3.78
N LEU A 87 6.35 8.09 2.75
CA LEU A 87 5.33 9.13 2.76
C LEU A 87 3.92 8.53 2.89
N PHE A 88 3.62 7.49 2.11
CA PHE A 88 2.35 6.78 2.20
C PHE A 88 2.13 6.19 3.59
N ALA A 89 3.16 5.58 4.19
CA ALA A 89 3.10 5.04 5.55
C ALA A 89 2.74 6.12 6.59
N LYS A 90 3.39 7.30 6.53
CA LYS A 90 3.08 8.42 7.41
C LYS A 90 1.62 8.88 7.28
N MET A 91 1.10 8.95 6.05
CA MET A 91 -0.31 9.29 5.82
C MET A 91 -1.28 8.24 6.39
N LEU A 92 -0.84 6.99 6.58
CA LEU A 92 -1.61 5.93 7.22
C LEU A 92 -1.48 5.93 8.75
N GLU A 93 -0.55 6.69 9.32
CA GLU A 93 -0.42 6.88 10.78
C GLU A 93 -1.30 8.04 11.28
N GLU A 94 -1.38 9.14 10.52
CA GLU A 94 -2.19 10.35 10.82
C GLU A 94 -3.70 10.10 10.90
#